data_AF-A0A963RNM0-F1
#
_entry.id   AF-A0A963RNM0-F1
#
_cell.length_a   1.000
_cell.length_b   1.000
_cell.length_c   1.000
_cell.angle_alpha   90.00
_cell.angle_beta   90.00
_cell.angle_gamma   90.00
#
_symmetry.space_group_name_H-M   'P 1'
#
loop_
_entity.id
_entity.type
_entity.pdbx_description
1 polymer ?
#
loop_
_entity_poly.entity_id
_entity_poly.type
_entity_poly.pdbx_seq_one_letter_code
_entity_poly.pdbx_strand_id
1 'polypeptide(L)'
;LAFVFGWFAFRSRIKGVYFSIITQALTVAAMLLFFRNETGFGGNNGFTDFKRILGIPIATQEMRMTLFVLTGATLLGFFLLARWLVGSKYGRVLQAIRDAESRVMFSGYNPLPYKLSIWIISAVMCGVAGALYVPQVGIINPGEMSPANSIEIAIWAAVGGRATLVGPIIGAFLVNGAKSWLTVAAPEYWLFFL
;
A
#
# COMPACT_ATOMS: atom_id res chain seq x y z
N LEU A 1 -8.13 7.18 10.39
CA LEU A 1 -6.70 7.10 10.80
C LEU A 1 -5.79 7.96 9.92
N ALA A 2 -5.75 7.75 8.59
CA ALA A 2 -4.87 8.48 7.68
C ALA A 2 -5.01 10.03 7.74
N PHE A 3 -6.23 10.56 7.84
CA PHE A 3 -6.47 12.00 7.99
C PHE A 3 -5.82 12.56 9.27
N VAL A 4 -6.11 11.94 10.43
CA VAL A 4 -5.60 12.40 11.73
C VAL A 4 -4.08 12.34 11.75
N PHE A 5 -3.50 11.20 11.39
CA PHE A 5 -2.05 11.03 11.35
C PHE A 5 -1.38 12.00 10.37
N GLY A 6 -1.89 12.07 9.12
CA GLY A 6 -1.36 12.94 8.09
C GLY A 6 -1.45 14.42 8.48
N TRP A 7 -2.55 14.82 9.12
CA TRP A 7 -2.72 16.20 9.59
C TRP A 7 -1.61 16.59 10.57
N PHE A 8 -1.37 15.77 11.61
CA PHE A 8 -0.28 16.02 12.56
C PHE A 8 1.09 15.98 11.90
N ALA A 9 1.37 14.97 11.08
CA ALA A 9 2.67 14.81 10.44
C ALA A 9 3.02 15.97 9.50
N PHE A 10 2.09 16.39 8.64
CA PHE A 10 2.33 17.47 7.67
C PHE A 10 2.23 18.86 8.31
N ARG A 11 1.39 19.05 9.33
CA ARG A 11 1.35 20.31 10.11
C ARG A 11 2.66 20.57 10.83
N SER A 12 3.25 19.53 11.44
CA SER A 12 4.56 19.61 12.09
C SER A 12 5.74 19.66 11.11
N ARG A 13 5.47 19.76 9.80
CA ARG A 13 6.47 19.83 8.72
C ARG A 13 7.52 18.72 8.80
N ILE A 14 7.12 17.52 9.20
CA ILE A 14 8.00 16.34 9.22
C ILE A 14 8.31 15.95 7.76
N LYS A 15 9.59 15.74 7.44
CA LYS A 15 10.06 15.47 6.08
C LYS A 15 11.04 14.29 6.03
N GLY A 16 11.12 13.69 4.84
CA GLY A 16 12.14 12.70 4.50
C GLY A 16 12.16 11.50 5.43
N VAL A 17 13.34 11.19 5.94
CA VAL A 17 13.61 9.98 6.75
C VAL A 17 12.75 9.95 8.02
N TYR A 18 12.57 11.10 8.70
CA TYR A 18 11.74 11.17 9.91
C TYR A 18 10.29 10.77 9.67
N PHE A 19 9.73 11.16 8.52
CA PHE A 19 8.37 10.77 8.15
C PHE A 19 8.28 9.25 7.97
N SER A 20 9.26 8.66 7.26
CA SER A 20 9.35 7.21 7.07
C SER A 20 9.45 6.46 8.40
N ILE A 21 10.34 6.89 9.31
CA ILE A 21 10.52 6.26 10.63
C ILE A 21 9.21 6.27 11.41
N ILE A 22 8.50 7.40 11.46
CA ILE A 22 7.26 7.51 12.23
C ILE A 22 6.16 6.64 11.60
N THR A 23 6.05 6.59 10.27
CA THR A 23 5.08 5.70 9.60
C THR A 23 5.35 4.23 9.88
N GLN A 24 6.63 3.81 9.89
CA GLN A 24 6.99 2.44 10.23
C GLN A 24 6.73 2.13 11.70
N ALA A 25 7.07 3.05 12.61
CA ALA A 25 6.80 2.89 14.03
C ALA A 25 5.29 2.75 14.31
N LEU A 26 4.44 3.51 13.60
CA LEU A 26 2.99 3.39 13.70
C LEU A 26 2.51 2.01 13.22
N THR A 27 3.05 1.52 12.10
CA THR A 27 2.74 0.18 11.58
C THR A 27 3.11 -0.91 12.58
N VAL A 28 4.30 -0.83 13.19
CA VAL A 28 4.73 -1.78 14.24
C VAL A 28 3.84 -1.67 15.49
N ALA A 29 3.52 -0.46 15.94
CA ALA A 29 2.63 -0.27 17.09
C ALA A 29 1.24 -0.86 16.83
N ALA A 30 0.70 -0.69 15.61
CA ALA A 30 -0.57 -1.31 15.21
C ALA A 30 -0.45 -2.84 15.18
N MET A 31 0.61 -3.38 14.57
CA MET A 31 0.89 -4.81 14.53
C MET A 31 0.93 -5.43 15.93
N LEU A 32 1.66 -4.81 16.87
CA LEU A 32 1.74 -5.25 18.27
C LEU A 32 0.37 -5.18 18.97
N LEU A 33 -0.42 -4.16 18.68
CA LEU A 33 -1.78 -4.05 19.21
C LEU A 33 -2.68 -5.19 18.71
N PHE A 34 -2.61 -5.53 17.42
CA PHE A 34 -3.35 -6.66 16.85
C PHE A 34 -2.89 -8.02 17.39
N PHE A 35 -1.62 -8.16 17.77
CA PHE A 35 -1.12 -9.37 18.44
C PHE A 35 -1.69 -9.58 19.83
N ARG A 36 -2.17 -8.54 20.51
CA ARG A 36 -2.73 -8.69 21.86
C ARG A 36 -4.04 -9.46 21.80
N ASN A 37 -4.07 -10.65 22.40
CA ASN A 37 -5.27 -11.50 22.48
C ASN A 37 -6.47 -10.79 23.14
N GLU A 38 -6.21 -9.87 24.08
CA GLU A 38 -7.24 -9.13 24.83
C GLU A 38 -8.05 -8.13 24.00
N THR A 39 -7.60 -7.83 22.77
CA THR A 39 -8.27 -6.85 21.89
C THR A 39 -9.39 -7.46 21.05
N GLY A 40 -9.53 -8.80 21.04
CA GLY A 40 -10.55 -9.49 20.27
C GLY A 40 -10.24 -9.68 18.78
N PHE A 41 -9.05 -9.28 18.31
CA PHE A 41 -8.63 -9.41 16.90
C PHE A 41 -8.03 -10.78 16.52
N GLY A 42 -8.29 -11.84 17.29
CA GLY A 42 -7.74 -13.18 17.04
C GLY A 42 -6.25 -13.35 17.39
N GLY A 43 -5.59 -12.28 17.85
CA GLY A 43 -4.23 -12.34 18.39
C GLY A 43 -3.20 -12.82 17.37
N ASN A 44 -2.33 -13.75 17.78
CA ASN A 44 -1.28 -14.29 16.90
C ASN A 44 -1.83 -15.00 15.65
N ASN A 45 -3.02 -15.57 15.73
CA ASN A 45 -3.66 -16.25 14.60
C ASN A 45 -4.39 -15.28 13.66
N GLY A 46 -4.71 -14.08 14.15
CA GLY A 46 -5.51 -13.09 13.44
C GLY A 46 -6.89 -13.59 13.05
N PHE A 47 -7.43 -13.04 11.96
CA PHE A 47 -8.72 -13.45 11.43
C PHE A 47 -8.56 -14.61 10.45
N THR A 48 -9.25 -15.70 10.76
CA THR A 48 -9.29 -16.93 9.96
C THR A 48 -10.74 -17.21 9.55
N ASP A 49 -10.96 -18.24 8.73
CA ASP A 49 -12.30 -18.67 8.30
C ASP A 49 -13.07 -17.69 7.40
N PHE A 50 -12.37 -16.94 6.55
CA PHE A 50 -12.98 -16.29 5.38
C PHE A 50 -13.33 -17.35 4.34
N LYS A 51 -14.43 -18.08 4.57
CA LYS A 51 -14.90 -19.16 3.69
C LYS A 51 -16.03 -18.73 2.78
N ARG A 52 -16.75 -17.66 3.13
CA ARG A 52 -17.93 -17.17 2.41
C ARG A 52 -17.92 -15.65 2.30
N ILE A 53 -18.33 -15.14 1.15
CA ILE A 53 -18.66 -13.72 0.94
C ILE A 53 -20.12 -13.67 0.52
N LEU A 54 -20.95 -12.91 1.25
CA LEU A 54 -22.40 -12.78 0.96
C LEU A 54 -23.14 -14.13 0.86
N GLY A 55 -22.70 -15.13 1.63
CA GLY A 55 -23.28 -16.48 1.64
C GLY A 55 -22.71 -17.44 0.58
N ILE A 56 -21.93 -16.95 -0.39
CA ILE A 56 -21.33 -17.76 -1.45
C ILE A 56 -19.94 -18.26 -1.00
N PRO A 57 -19.62 -19.56 -1.13
CA PRO A 57 -18.29 -20.08 -0.81
C PRO A 57 -17.20 -19.52 -1.73
N ILE A 58 -16.10 -19.05 -1.14
CA ILE A 58 -14.98 -18.44 -1.87
C ILE A 58 -14.22 -19.47 -2.73
N ALA A 59 -14.26 -20.74 -2.34
CA ALA A 59 -13.59 -21.82 -3.06
C ALA A 59 -14.24 -22.15 -4.43
N THR A 60 -15.39 -21.56 -4.75
CA THR A 60 -16.02 -21.77 -6.06
C THR A 60 -15.23 -21.08 -7.18
N GLN A 61 -15.18 -21.72 -8.35
CA GLN A 61 -14.48 -21.17 -9.52
C GLN A 61 -15.01 -19.79 -9.93
N GLU A 62 -16.34 -19.60 -9.83
CA GLU A 62 -17.01 -18.34 -10.16
C GLU A 62 -16.58 -17.20 -9.23
N MET A 63 -16.52 -17.43 -7.91
CA MET A 63 -16.11 -16.40 -6.96
C MET A 63 -14.63 -16.04 -7.14
N ARG A 64 -13.75 -17.03 -7.37
CA ARG A 64 -12.32 -16.77 -7.66
C ARG A 64 -12.15 -15.92 -8.91
N MET A 65 -12.87 -16.24 -9.98
CA MET A 65 -12.85 -15.47 -11.23
C MET A 65 -13.42 -14.05 -11.02
N THR A 66 -14.48 -13.92 -10.25
CA THR A 66 -15.08 -12.62 -9.90
C THR A 66 -14.10 -11.75 -9.13
N LEU A 67 -13.45 -12.28 -8.09
CA LEU A 67 -12.43 -11.57 -7.30
C LEU A 67 -11.24 -11.17 -8.18
N PHE A 68 -10.79 -12.05 -9.07
CA PHE A 68 -9.70 -11.75 -10.01
C PHE A 68 -10.06 -10.59 -10.95
N VAL A 69 -11.24 -10.64 -11.58
CA VAL A 69 -11.74 -9.57 -12.46
C VAL A 69 -11.93 -8.27 -11.69
N LEU A 70 -12.45 -8.34 -10.46
CA LEU A 70 -12.63 -7.18 -9.59
C LEU A 70 -11.29 -6.54 -9.22
N THR A 71 -10.28 -7.34 -8.86
CA THR A 71 -8.92 -6.84 -8.61
C THR A 71 -8.31 -6.20 -9.84
N GLY A 72 -8.45 -6.81 -11.03
CA GLY A 72 -8.02 -6.21 -12.28
C GLY A 72 -8.73 -4.88 -12.59
N ALA A 73 -10.05 -4.83 -12.40
CA ALA A 73 -10.86 -3.63 -12.61
C ALA A 73 -10.50 -2.51 -11.62
N THR A 74 -10.27 -2.84 -10.34
CA THR A 74 -9.83 -1.86 -9.33
C THR A 74 -8.43 -1.33 -9.63
N LEU A 75 -7.48 -2.19 -10.05
CA LEU A 75 -6.17 -1.75 -10.50
C LEU A 75 -6.28 -0.78 -11.68
N LEU A 76 -7.08 -1.11 -12.69
CA LEU A 76 -7.31 -0.24 -13.85
C LEU A 76 -7.96 1.09 -13.43
N GLY A 77 -8.98 1.04 -12.58
CA GLY A 77 -9.66 2.22 -12.05
C GLY A 77 -8.72 3.15 -11.27
N PHE A 78 -7.87 2.58 -10.42
CA PHE A 78 -6.84 3.30 -9.68
C PHE A 78 -5.76 3.88 -10.58
N PHE A 79 -5.35 3.16 -11.61
CA PHE A 79 -4.41 3.68 -12.61
C PHE A 79 -5.00 4.87 -13.36
N LEU A 80 -6.25 4.78 -13.83
CA LEU A 80 -6.92 5.87 -14.53
C LEU A 80 -7.14 7.08 -13.63
N LEU A 81 -7.55 6.86 -12.37
CA LEU A 81 -7.68 7.92 -11.36
C LEU A 81 -6.34 8.62 -11.11
N ALA A 82 -5.25 7.86 -10.91
CA ALA A 82 -3.92 8.41 -10.72
C ALA A 82 -3.45 9.18 -11.97
N ARG A 83 -3.71 8.66 -13.17
CA ARG A 83 -3.38 9.30 -14.45
C ARG A 83 -4.09 10.63 -14.63
N TRP A 84 -5.38 10.69 -14.30
CA TRP A 84 -6.18 11.91 -14.33
C TRP A 84 -5.69 12.92 -13.29
N LEU A 85 -5.45 12.47 -12.06
CA LEU A 85 -5.02 13.32 -10.95
C LEU A 85 -3.65 13.97 -11.24
N VAL A 86 -2.68 13.20 -11.76
CA VAL A 86 -1.35 13.70 -12.15
C VAL A 86 -1.42 14.67 -13.32
N GLY A 87 -2.33 14.47 -14.28
CA GLY A 87 -2.53 15.38 -15.43
C GLY A 87 -3.27 16.69 -15.08
N SER A 88 -3.96 16.72 -13.93
CA SER A 88 -4.75 17.87 -13.50
C SER A 88 -3.88 19.05 -13.01
N LYS A 89 -4.52 20.22 -12.79
CA LYS A 89 -3.87 21.37 -12.12
C LYS A 89 -3.35 21.00 -10.72
N TYR A 90 -4.10 20.14 -10.01
CA TYR A 90 -3.72 19.64 -8.69
C TYR A 90 -2.43 18.81 -8.74
N GLY A 91 -2.30 17.92 -9.72
CA GLY A 91 -1.09 17.13 -9.95
C GLY A 91 0.14 17.99 -10.24
N ARG A 92 -0.02 19.07 -11.01
CA ARG A 92 1.07 20.04 -11.26
C ARG A 92 1.54 20.74 -9.98
N VAL A 93 0.62 21.12 -9.10
CA VAL A 93 0.98 21.71 -7.79
C VAL A 93 1.72 20.69 -6.93
N LEU A 94 1.30 19.42 -6.91
CA LEU A 94 2.02 18.36 -6.21
C LEU A 94 3.45 18.15 -6.74
N GLN A 95 3.64 18.18 -8.06
CA GLN A 95 4.98 18.11 -8.66
C GLN A 95 5.84 19.31 -8.23
N ALA A 96 5.29 20.52 -8.24
CA ALA A 96 6.00 21.70 -7.76
C ALA A 96 6.37 21.59 -6.26
N ILE A 97 5.48 21.03 -5.42
CA ILE A 97 5.74 20.79 -3.99
C ILE A 97 6.89 19.80 -3.82
N ARG A 98 6.93 18.74 -4.64
CA ARG A 98 8.00 17.73 -4.64
C ARG A 98 9.35 18.36 -4.96
N ASP A 99 9.41 19.22 -5.97
CA ASP A 99 10.66 19.79 -6.44
C ASP A 99 11.18 20.89 -5.49
N ALA A 100 10.32 21.80 -5.03
CA ALA A 100 10.70 22.83 -4.07
C ALA A 100 9.50 23.37 -3.27
N GLU A 101 9.18 22.72 -2.15
CA GLU A 101 8.10 23.15 -1.24
C GLU A 101 8.24 24.63 -0.80
N SER A 102 9.46 25.10 -0.53
CA SER A 102 9.69 26.50 -0.15
C SER A 102 9.28 27.49 -1.25
N ARG A 103 9.56 27.18 -2.52
CA ARG A 103 9.20 28.03 -3.67
C ARG A 103 7.69 28.09 -3.88
N VAL A 104 7.00 26.97 -3.67
CA VAL A 104 5.54 26.90 -3.75
C VAL A 104 4.89 27.75 -2.65
N MET A 105 5.45 27.75 -1.44
CA MET A 105 5.00 28.64 -0.34
C MET A 105 5.20 30.11 -0.68
N PHE A 106 6.35 30.49 -1.26
CA PHE A 106 6.57 31.87 -1.72
C PHE A 106 5.61 32.30 -2.82
N SER A 107 5.11 31.35 -3.61
CA SER A 107 4.11 31.60 -4.66
C SER A 107 2.68 31.71 -4.11
N GLY A 108 2.48 31.67 -2.79
CA GLY A 108 1.18 31.82 -2.14
C GLY A 108 0.39 30.52 -1.94
N TYR A 109 0.93 29.37 -2.33
CA TYR A 109 0.27 28.08 -2.12
C TYR A 109 0.58 27.51 -0.74
N ASN A 110 -0.44 27.03 -0.02
CA ASN A 110 -0.26 26.26 1.20
C ASN A 110 -0.06 24.76 0.87
N PRO A 111 1.12 24.13 1.12
CA PRO A 111 1.38 22.73 0.77
C PRO A 111 0.62 21.71 1.61
N LEU A 112 0.15 22.08 2.81
CA LEU A 112 -0.48 21.17 3.77
C LEU A 112 -1.73 20.47 3.20
N PRO A 113 -2.76 21.18 2.68
CA PRO A 113 -3.96 20.53 2.14
C PRO A 113 -3.65 19.60 0.95
N TYR A 114 -2.67 19.96 0.11
CA TYR A 114 -2.27 19.13 -1.04
C TYR A 114 -1.60 17.83 -0.57
N LYS A 115 -0.62 17.91 0.35
CA LYS A 115 0.03 16.71 0.91
C LYS A 115 -0.93 15.82 1.69
N LEU A 116 -1.84 16.43 2.46
CA LEU A 116 -2.81 15.69 3.24
C LEU A 116 -3.84 14.96 2.36
N SER A 117 -4.39 15.63 1.35
CA SER A 117 -5.36 15.01 0.45
C SER A 117 -4.77 13.85 -0.34
N ILE A 118 -3.55 14.00 -0.90
CA ILE A 118 -2.91 12.89 -1.64
C ILE A 118 -2.55 11.71 -0.73
N TRP A 119 -2.15 11.98 0.52
CA TRP A 119 -1.91 10.96 1.53
C TRP A 119 -3.17 10.16 1.86
N ILE A 120 -4.31 10.84 2.01
CA ILE A 120 -5.60 10.19 2.29
C ILE A 120 -6.03 9.36 1.09
N ILE A 121 -5.94 9.89 -0.12
CA ILE A 121 -6.29 9.16 -1.35
C ILE A 121 -5.45 7.89 -1.46
N SER A 122 -4.13 7.98 -1.25
CA SER A 122 -3.24 6.81 -1.24
C SER A 122 -3.64 5.79 -0.17
N ALA A 123 -3.96 6.25 1.04
CA ALA A 123 -4.37 5.34 2.13
C ALA A 123 -5.70 4.64 1.83
N VAL A 124 -6.66 5.32 1.19
CA VAL A 124 -7.92 4.71 0.75
C VAL A 124 -7.66 3.66 -0.33
N MET A 125 -6.80 3.95 -1.31
CA MET A 125 -6.42 2.99 -2.35
C MET A 125 -5.77 1.73 -1.75
N CYS A 126 -4.84 1.89 -0.80
CA CYS A 126 -4.24 0.77 -0.09
C CYS A 126 -5.27 -0.01 0.75
N GLY A 127 -6.23 0.67 1.38
CA GLY A 127 -7.28 0.03 2.17
C GLY A 127 -8.21 -0.84 1.30
N VAL A 128 -8.60 -0.35 0.13
CA VAL A 128 -9.39 -1.13 -0.85
C VAL A 128 -8.58 -2.34 -1.36
N ALA A 129 -7.30 -2.16 -1.66
CA ALA A 129 -6.43 -3.25 -2.07
C ALA A 129 -6.33 -4.34 -0.99
N GLY A 130 -6.14 -3.96 0.27
CA GLY A 130 -6.15 -4.90 1.40
C GLY A 130 -7.49 -5.62 1.57
N ALA A 131 -8.61 -4.92 1.41
CA ALA A 131 -9.95 -5.52 1.49
C ALA A 131 -10.20 -6.56 0.39
N LEU A 132 -9.59 -6.41 -0.80
CA LEU A 132 -9.64 -7.39 -1.88
C LEU A 132 -8.65 -8.55 -1.69
N TYR A 133 -7.55 -8.31 -0.99
CA TYR A 133 -6.52 -9.31 -0.70
C TYR A 133 -7.01 -10.36 0.31
N VAL A 134 -7.63 -9.93 1.42
CA VAL A 134 -8.04 -10.83 2.52
C VAL A 134 -8.93 -11.99 2.06
N PRO A 135 -9.96 -11.80 1.22
CA PRO A 135 -10.79 -12.90 0.76
C PRO A 135 -10.08 -13.86 -0.20
N GLN A 136 -9.05 -13.41 -0.91
CA GLN A 136 -8.29 -14.27 -1.84
C GLN A 136 -7.31 -15.18 -1.11
N VAL A 137 -6.69 -14.68 -0.05
CA VAL A 137 -5.77 -15.45 0.80
C VAL A 137 -6.54 -16.31 1.82
N GLY A 138 -7.72 -15.85 2.27
CA GLY A 138 -8.62 -16.59 3.15
C GLY A 138 -8.25 -16.54 4.64
N ILE A 139 -7.10 -15.95 4.98
CA ILE A 139 -6.57 -15.73 6.33
C ILE A 139 -5.83 -14.39 6.35
N ILE A 140 -5.90 -13.66 7.46
CA ILE A 140 -5.06 -12.48 7.70
C ILE A 140 -4.54 -12.51 9.14
N ASN A 141 -3.23 -12.57 9.31
CA ASN A 141 -2.58 -12.48 10.61
C ASN A 141 -1.92 -11.10 10.79
N PRO A 142 -1.62 -10.67 12.03
CA PRO A 142 -0.91 -9.41 12.25
C PRO A 142 0.51 -9.40 11.66
N GLY A 143 1.09 -10.58 11.39
CA GLY A 143 2.36 -10.75 10.67
C GLY A 143 2.40 -10.08 9.30
N GLU A 144 1.28 -10.07 8.58
CA GLU A 144 1.16 -9.41 7.27
C GLU A 144 1.34 -7.87 7.36
N MET A 145 1.18 -7.28 8.55
CA MET A 145 1.43 -5.86 8.79
C MET A 145 2.92 -5.55 9.06
N SER A 146 3.83 -6.50 8.85
CA SER A 146 5.25 -6.28 9.11
C SER A 146 5.84 -5.11 8.29
N PRO A 147 6.80 -4.35 8.86
CA PRO A 147 7.54 -3.34 8.12
C PRO A 147 8.25 -3.86 6.87
N ALA A 148 8.66 -5.14 6.86
CA ALA A 148 9.32 -5.77 5.73
C ALA A 148 8.44 -5.72 4.46
N ASN A 149 7.14 -6.03 4.60
CA ASN A 149 6.18 -5.95 3.49
C ASN A 149 6.07 -4.51 2.95
N SER A 150 6.12 -3.50 3.83
CA SER A 150 6.13 -2.11 3.40
C SER A 150 7.39 -1.73 2.61
N ILE A 151 8.54 -2.33 2.93
CA ILE A 151 9.80 -2.11 2.19
C ILE A 151 9.73 -2.80 0.82
N GLU A 152 9.15 -4.00 0.74
CA GLU A 152 8.97 -4.73 -0.53
C GLU A 152 8.15 -3.90 -1.54
N ILE A 153 7.08 -3.25 -1.10
CA ILE A 153 6.29 -2.36 -1.97
C ILE A 153 7.12 -1.16 -2.45
N ALA A 154 7.99 -0.61 -1.60
CA ALA A 154 8.90 0.47 -1.99
C ALA A 154 9.94 -0.01 -3.03
N ILE A 155 10.40 -1.27 -2.93
CA ILE A 155 11.28 -1.90 -3.92
C ILE A 155 10.58 -2.03 -5.27
N TRP A 156 9.30 -2.42 -5.31
CA TRP A 156 8.55 -2.49 -6.58
C TRP A 156 8.55 -1.14 -7.32
N ALA A 157 8.30 -0.06 -6.59
CA ALA A 157 8.35 1.29 -7.16
C ALA A 157 9.78 1.71 -7.57
N ALA A 158 10.80 1.31 -6.81
CA ALA A 158 12.19 1.62 -7.12
C ALA A 158 12.67 0.90 -8.40
N VAL A 159 12.42 -0.40 -8.50
CA VAL A 159 12.82 -1.26 -9.64
C VAL A 159 12.07 -0.87 -10.90
N GLY A 160 10.75 -0.64 -10.79
CA GLY A 160 9.92 -0.30 -11.95
C GLY A 160 10.01 1.16 -12.40
N GLY A 161 10.50 2.07 -11.53
CA GLY A 161 10.71 3.48 -11.84
C GLY A 161 9.76 4.41 -11.09
N ARG A 162 10.26 5.01 -10.01
CA ARG A 162 9.54 5.88 -9.04
C ARG A 162 8.87 7.14 -9.60
N ALA A 163 9.22 7.55 -10.82
CA ALA A 163 8.69 8.75 -11.46
C ALA A 163 7.53 8.48 -12.44
N THR A 164 7.19 7.21 -12.66
CA THR A 164 6.15 6.81 -13.62
C THR A 164 5.00 6.10 -12.89
N LEU A 165 3.79 6.18 -13.43
CA LEU A 165 2.62 5.45 -12.89
C LEU A 165 2.65 3.96 -13.26
N VAL A 166 3.21 3.62 -14.42
CA VAL A 166 3.30 2.24 -14.92
C VAL A 166 4.44 1.48 -14.24
N GLY A 167 5.50 2.20 -13.84
CA GLY A 167 6.69 1.60 -13.22
C GLY A 167 6.38 0.67 -12.04
N PRO A 168 5.71 1.14 -10.96
CA PRO A 168 5.38 0.29 -9.83
C PRO A 168 4.58 -0.97 -10.19
N ILE A 169 3.74 -0.92 -11.23
CA ILE A 169 2.99 -2.09 -11.71
C ILE A 169 3.95 -3.11 -12.32
N ILE A 170 4.81 -2.68 -13.25
CA ILE A 170 5.82 -3.54 -13.87
C ILE A 170 6.78 -4.09 -12.82
N GLY A 171 7.24 -3.23 -11.90
CA GLY A 171 8.13 -3.62 -10.80
C GLY A 171 7.50 -4.67 -9.88
N ALA A 172 6.21 -4.55 -9.57
CA ALA A 172 5.50 -5.56 -8.79
C ALA A 172 5.47 -6.91 -9.52
N PHE A 173 5.13 -6.94 -10.81
CA PHE A 173 5.15 -8.19 -11.59
C PHE A 173 6.54 -8.79 -11.72
N LEU A 174 7.57 -7.97 -11.98
CA LEU A 174 8.94 -8.43 -12.12
C LEU A 174 9.50 -8.99 -10.80
N VAL A 175 9.35 -8.26 -9.70
CA VAL A 175 9.91 -8.67 -8.40
C VAL A 175 9.19 -9.92 -7.88
N ASN A 176 7.85 -9.94 -7.91
CA ASN A 176 7.10 -11.12 -7.46
C ASN A 176 7.27 -12.32 -8.41
N GLY A 177 7.34 -12.08 -9.73
CA GLY A 177 7.60 -13.12 -10.71
C GLY A 177 9.00 -13.73 -10.54
N ALA A 178 10.02 -12.90 -10.32
CA ALA A 178 11.37 -13.36 -10.01
C ALA A 178 11.42 -14.13 -8.69
N LYS A 179 10.77 -13.64 -7.63
CA LYS A 179 10.65 -14.34 -6.34
C LYS A 179 10.02 -15.74 -6.53
N SER A 180 8.94 -15.82 -7.30
CA SER A 180 8.28 -17.10 -7.60
C SER A 180 9.15 -18.03 -8.43
N TRP A 181 9.82 -17.52 -9.48
CA TRP A 181 10.70 -18.31 -10.33
C TRP A 181 11.95 -18.82 -9.60
N LEU A 182 12.62 -17.96 -8.83
CA LEU A 182 13.83 -18.31 -8.07
C LEU A 182 13.53 -19.35 -6.99
N THR A 183 12.34 -19.28 -6.37
CA THR A 183 11.88 -20.29 -5.41
C THR A 183 11.74 -21.68 -6.05
N VAL A 184 11.44 -21.76 -7.35
CA VAL A 184 11.32 -23.03 -8.09
C VAL A 184 12.65 -23.49 -8.70
N ALA A 185 13.44 -22.56 -9.26
CA ALA A 185 14.62 -22.87 -10.05
C ALA A 185 15.91 -23.06 -9.24
N ALA A 186 16.05 -22.41 -8.08
CA ALA A 186 17.24 -22.50 -7.24
C ALA A 186 16.91 -22.45 -5.74
N PRO A 187 16.14 -23.43 -5.21
CA PRO A 187 15.65 -23.40 -3.82
C PRO A 187 16.81 -23.36 -2.80
N GLU A 188 17.89 -24.07 -3.10
CA GLU A 188 19.06 -24.25 -2.25
C GLU A 188 20.02 -23.04 -2.22
N TYR A 189 20.04 -22.20 -3.26
CA TYR A 189 20.79 -20.94 -3.25
C TYR A 189 19.95 -19.78 -2.72
N TRP A 190 18.64 -19.80 -2.93
CA TRP A 190 17.72 -18.74 -2.52
C TRP A 190 17.66 -18.55 -1.00
N LEU A 191 17.82 -19.64 -0.23
CA LEU A 191 17.90 -19.62 1.24
C LEU A 191 19.06 -18.76 1.79
N PHE A 192 20.13 -18.53 1.02
CA PHE A 192 21.26 -17.70 1.45
C PHE A 192 21.07 -16.20 1.14
N PHE A 193 20.08 -15.85 0.33
CA PHE A 193 19.76 -14.46 -0.07
C PHE A 193 18.52 -13.88 0.64
N LEU A 194 17.85 -14.68 1.47
CA LEU A 194 16.56 -14.36 2.12
C LEU A 194 16.74 -13.63 3.47
#